data_AF-A0A1I7UV73-F1
#
_entry.id   AF-A0A1I7UV73-F1
#
_cell.length_a   1.000
_cell.length_b   1.000
_cell.length_c   1.000
_cell.angle_alpha   90.00
_cell.angle_beta   90.00
_cell.angle_gamma   90.00
#
_symmetry.space_group_name_H-M   'P 1'
#
loop_
_entity.id
_entity.type
_entity.pdbx_description
1 polymer ?
#
loop_
_entity_poly.entity_id
_entity_poly.type
_entity_poly.pdbx_seq_one_letter_code
_entity_poly.pdbx_strand_id
1 'polypeptide(L)' 'MAPTDYHLFRSLTHFLEGKEFQNEVHLKIELQSFFDSKPRDFYRKGIEQLPIRWQYIVDNDGAYYVN' A
#
# COMPACT_ATOMS: atom_id res chain seq x y z
N MET A 1 12.97 -1.43 1.88
CA MET A 1 11.53 -1.26 2.14
C MET A 1 10.85 -0.70 0.91
N ALA A 2 9.72 -1.28 0.50
CA ALA A 2 8.99 -0.87 -0.69
C ALA A 2 7.65 -0.21 -0.32
N PRO A 3 7.38 1.04 -0.77
CA PRO A 3 6.11 1.72 -0.53
C PRO A 3 4.90 0.99 -1.10
N THR A 4 5.11 0.20 -2.16
CA THR A 4 4.08 -0.68 -2.71
C THR A 4 3.58 -1.65 -1.65
N ASP A 5 4.49 -2.29 -0.90
CA ASP A 5 4.11 -3.37 0.02
C ASP A 5 3.49 -2.81 1.30
N TYR A 6 4.16 -1.86 1.96
CA TYR A 6 3.72 -1.40 3.28
C TYR A 6 2.56 -0.41 3.26
N HIS A 7 2.24 0.18 2.11
CA HIS A 7 1.23 1.23 1.99
C HIS A 7 0.16 0.89 0.94
N LEU A 8 0.56 0.75 -0.33
CA LEU A 8 -0.39 0.55 -1.42
C LEU A 8 -1.10 -0.80 -1.30
N PHE A 9 -0.34 -1.89 -1.27
CA PHE A 9 -0.86 -3.25 -1.18
C PHE A 9 -1.51 -3.51 0.17
N ARG A 10 -0.98 -2.97 1.28
CA ARG A 10 -1.69 -3.00 2.57
C ARG A 10 -3.12 -2.43 2.45
N SER A 11 -3.27 -1.25 1.84
CA SER A 11 -4.61 -0.67 1.62
C SER A 11 -5.45 -1.45 0.61
N LEU A 12 -4.81 -2.01 -0.43
CA LEU A 12 -5.50 -2.79 -1.46
C LEU A 12 -6.02 -4.11 -0.88
N THR A 13 -5.23 -4.82 -0.07
CA THR A 13 -5.66 -6.05 0.60
C THR A 13 -6.90 -5.82 1.42
N HIS A 14 -6.97 -4.74 2.22
CA HIS A 14 -8.18 -4.38 2.96
C HIS A 14 -9.37 -4.05 2.05
N PHE A 15 -9.14 -3.43 0.89
CA PHE A 15 -10.20 -3.15 -0.07
C PHE A 15 -10.74 -4.42 -0.75
N LEU A 16 -9.86 -5.41 -0.98
CA LEU A 16 -10.21 -6.67 -1.62
C LEU A 16 -10.79 -7.71 -0.65
N GLU A 17 -10.62 -7.50 0.66
CA GLU A 17 -11.06 -8.42 1.70
C GLU A 17 -12.57 -8.70 1.61
N GLY A 18 -12.93 -9.98 1.49
CA GLY A 18 -14.32 -10.43 1.37
C GLY A 18 -14.98 -10.18 0.01
N LYS A 19 -14.27 -9.65 -0.99
CA LYS A 19 -14.82 -9.48 -2.34
C LYS A 19 -14.62 -10.74 -3.19
N GLU A 20 -15.67 -11.11 -3.92
CA GLU A 20 -15.61 -12.12 -4.98
C GLU A 20 -15.70 -11.45 -6.35
N PHE A 21 -14.90 -11.92 -7.31
CA PHE A 21 -14.89 -11.38 -8.67
C PHE A 21 -15.36 -12.44 -9.67
N GLN A 22 -16.36 -12.09 -10.48
CA GLN A 22 -16.95 -13.01 -11.45
C GLN A 22 -16.02 -13.30 -12.65
N ASN A 23 -15.14 -12.36 -12.99
CA ASN A 23 -14.17 -12.48 -14.07
C ASN A 23 -13.09 -11.38 -13.96
N GLU A 24 -12.10 -11.44 -14.85
CA GLU A 24 -11.00 -10.47 -14.92
C GLU A 24 -11.47 -9.03 -15.21
N VAL A 25 -12.55 -8.86 -16.00
CA VAL A 25 -13.09 -7.52 -16.31
C VAL A 25 -13.67 -6.87 -15.05
N HIS A 26 -14.44 -7.63 -14.27
CA HIS A 26 -14.96 -7.15 -12.99
C HIS A 26 -13.83 -6.80 -12.02
N LEU A 27 -12.79 -7.63 -11.93
CA LEU A 27 -11.60 -7.33 -11.13
C LEU A 27 -10.91 -6.02 -11.57
N LYS A 28 -10.73 -5.81 -12.88
CA LYS A 28 -10.12 -4.57 -13.40
C LYS A 28 -10.93 -3.33 -13.07
N ILE A 29 -12.27 -3.40 -13.13
CA ILE A 29 -13.15 -2.29 -12.76
C ILE A 29 -13.00 -1.96 -11.27
N GLU A 30 -13.00 -2.98 -10.41
CA GLU A 30 -12.84 -2.80 -8.96
C GLU A 30 -11.46 -2.24 -8.60
N LEU A 31 -10.39 -2.69 -9.28
CA LEU A 31 -9.05 -2.12 -9.12
C LEU A 31 -9.00 -0.66 -9.58
N GLN A 32 -9.60 -0.33 -10.72
CA GLN A 32 -9.66 1.06 -11.20
C GLN A 32 -10.40 1.95 -10.20
N SER A 33 -11.55 1.50 -9.68
CA SER A 33 -12.30 2.19 -8.64
C SER A 33 -11.47 2.42 -7.37
N PHE A 34 -10.67 1.42 -6.96
CA PHE A 34 -9.74 1.58 -5.84
C PHE A 34 -8.74 2.71 -6.08
N PHE A 35 -8.04 2.72 -7.23
CA PHE A 35 -7.03 3.73 -7.53
C PHE A 35 -7.65 5.13 -7.67
N ASP A 36 -8.82 5.25 -8.30
CA ASP A 36 -9.56 6.50 -8.47
C ASP A 36 -10.07 7.05 -7.13
N SER A 37 -10.39 6.19 -6.17
CA SER A 37 -10.83 6.59 -4.82
C SER A 37 -9.72 7.24 -3.98
N LYS A 38 -8.44 7.07 -4.35
CA LYS A 38 -7.32 7.53 -3.52
C LYS A 38 -6.93 8.97 -3.88
N PRO A 39 -6.94 9.91 -2.92
CA PRO A 39 -6.44 11.26 -3.17
C PRO A 39 -4.93 11.22 -3.46
N ARG A 40 -4.40 12.22 -4.15
CA ARG A 40 -2.95 12.36 -4.40
C ARG A 40 -2.12 12.22 -3.12
N ASP A 41 -2.64 12.75 -2.02
CA ASP A 41 -2.03 12.70 -0.69
C ASP A 41 -1.84 11.27 -0.15
N PHE A 42 -2.67 10.30 -0.57
CA PHE A 42 -2.49 8.90 -0.22
C PHE A 42 -1.15 8.38 -0.77
N TYR A 43 -0.87 8.59 -2.05
CA TYR A 43 0.37 8.15 -2.67
C TYR A 43 1.58 8.91 -2.11
N ARG A 44 1.44 10.23 -1.93
CA ARG A 44 2.46 11.10 -1.34
C ARG A 44 2.88 10.59 0.04
N LYS A 45 1.92 10.34 0.94
CA LYS A 45 2.18 9.80 2.29
C LYS A 45 2.90 8.46 2.25
N GLY A 46 2.56 7.57 1.32
CA GLY A 46 3.26 6.29 1.16
C GLY A 46 4.76 6.48 0.91
N ILE A 47 5.13 7.42 0.04
CA ILE A 47 6.53 7.71 -0.33
C ILE A 47 7.24 8.51 0.79
N GLU A 48 6.58 9.51 1.38
CA GLU A 48 7.15 10.36 2.43
C GLU A 48 7.50 9.59 3.71
N GLN A 49 6.94 8.40 3.91
CA GLN A 49 7.29 7.51 5.03
C GLN A 49 8.62 6.78 4.83
N LEU A 50 9.22 6.80 3.64
CA LEU A 50 10.48 6.09 3.37
C LEU A 50 11.64 6.55 4.25
N PRO A 51 11.94 7.85 4.41
CA PRO A 51 13.08 8.29 5.21
C PRO A 51 12.95 7.88 6.68
N ILE A 52 11.75 7.99 7.25
CA ILE A 52 11.46 7.58 8.65
C ILE A 52 11.73 6.09 8.83
N ARG A 53 11.24 5.29 7.90
CA ARG A 53 11.40 3.84 7.88
C ARG A 53 12.86 3.41 7.68
N TRP A 54 13.59 4.08 6.79
CA TRP A 54 15.03 3.84 6.61
C TRP A 54 15.83 4.22 7.84
N GLN A 55 15.52 5.35 8.46
CA GLN A 55 16.20 5.79 9.68
C GLN A 55 16.03 4.75 10.79
N TYR A 56 14.82 4.25 11.01
CA TYR A 56 14.60 3.18 11.97
C TYR A 56 15.45 1.94 11.68
N ILE A 57 15.53 1.49 10.42
CA ILE A 57 16.33 0.31 10.05
C ILE A 57 17.81 0.54 10.38
N VAL A 58 18.33 1.74 10.09
CA VAL A 58 19.71 2.10 10.43
C VAL A 58 19.92 2.13 11.95
N ASP A 59 18.99 2.73 12.69
CA ASP A 59 19.08 2.86 14.15
C ASP A 59 18.93 1.52 14.88
N ASN A 60 18.41 0.50 14.21
CA ASN A 60 18.16 -0.83 14.77
C ASN A 60 18.97 -1.93 14.06
N ASP A 61 20.16 -1.60 13.54
CA ASP A 61 21.12 -2.56 12.97
C ASP A 61 20.51 -3.49 11.89
N GLY A 62 19.61 -2.96 11.07
CA GLY A 62 18.96 -3.72 10.00
C GLY A 62 17.72 -4.50 10.44
N ALA A 63 17.26 -4.36 11.69
CA ALA A 63 16.04 -5.00 12.16
C ALA A 63 14.82 -4.61 11.33
N TYR A 64 13.86 -5.53 11.21
CA TYR A 64 12.61 -5.27 10.51
C TYR A 64 11.83 -4.14 11.19
N TYR A 65 11.40 -3.18 10.38
CA TYR A 65 10.45 -2.15 10.80
C TYR A 65 9.06 -2.77 10.99
N VAL A 66 8.59 -2.82 12.24
CA VAL A 66 7.24 -3.29 12.60
C VAL A 66 6.41 -2.08 13.03
N ASN A 67 5.27 -1.86 12.37
CA ASN A 67 4.33 -0.77 12.66
C ASN A 67 2.87 -1.21 12.50
#